data_AF-A0A6P1CQ66-F1
#
_entry.id   AF-A0A6P1CQ66-F1
#
_cell.length_a   1.000
_cell.length_b   1.000
_cell.length_c   1.000
_cell.angle_alpha   90.00
_cell.angle_beta   90.00
_cell.angle_gamma   90.00
#
_symmetry.space_group_name_H-M   'P 1'
#
loop_
_entity.id
_entity.type
_entity.pdbx_description
1 polymer ?
#
loop_
_entity_poly.entity_id
_entity_poly.type
_entity_poly.pdbx_seq_one_letter_code
_entity_poly.pdbx_strand_id
1 'polypeptide(L)' 'MSIGAKAVLEGGPQDLPTRIVPITPPGIELKIPFKGGYEHFKTTGREQDTPEGRLPVYTWSDRTEIAE' A
#
# COMPACT_ATOMS: atom_id res chain seq x y z
N MET A 1 7.33 16.50 13.45
CA MET A 1 7.35 15.22 12.74
C MET A 1 5.96 14.95 12.20
N SER A 2 5.79 14.88 10.88
CA SER A 2 4.52 14.41 10.33
C SER A 2 4.40 12.93 10.65
N ILE A 3 3.61 12.59 11.67
CA ILE A 3 3.09 11.23 11.86
C ILE A 3 2.15 10.93 10.69
N GLY A 4 2.71 10.73 9.50
CA GLY A 4 1.93 10.30 8.35
C GLY A 4 1.26 8.97 8.68
N ALA A 5 -0.02 8.85 8.34
CA ALA A 5 -0.72 7.57 8.48
C ALA A 5 0.07 6.48 7.73
N LYS A 6 -0.04 5.23 8.18
CA LYS A 6 0.62 4.08 7.54
C LYS A 6 -0.43 3.07 7.10
N ALA A 7 -0.07 2.21 6.16
CA ALA A 7 -0.91 1.11 5.69
C ALA A 7 -0.09 -0.18 5.57
N VAL A 8 -0.78 -1.31 5.76
CA VAL A 8 -0.26 -2.66 5.49
C VAL A 8 -0.66 -3.07 4.08
N LEU A 9 0.29 -3.60 3.31
CA LEU A 9 0.10 -4.10 1.96
C LEU A 9 -0.05 -5.63 1.97
N GLU A 10 -1.17 -6.12 1.46
CA GLU A 10 -1.46 -7.54 1.33
C GLU A 10 -1.50 -7.96 -0.16
N GLY A 11 -0.88 -9.09 -0.50
CA GLY A 11 -0.78 -9.55 -1.89
C GLY A 11 0.27 -8.80 -2.72
N GLY A 12 0.12 -8.78 -4.05
CA GLY A 12 1.02 -8.08 -4.96
C GLY A 12 2.42 -8.68 -5.03
N PRO A 13 3.40 -7.93 -5.57
CA PRO A 13 4.75 -8.43 -5.77
C PRO A 13 5.40 -8.86 -4.44
N GLN A 14 5.98 -10.06 -4.41
CA GLN A 14 6.76 -10.54 -3.26
C GLN A 14 8.03 -9.72 -3.02
N ASP A 15 8.52 -9.09 -4.09
CA ASP A 15 9.75 -8.32 -4.17
C ASP A 15 9.59 -6.87 -3.69
N LEU A 16 8.43 -6.52 -3.12
CA LEU A 16 8.22 -5.20 -2.51
C LEU A 16 9.12 -5.04 -1.28
N PRO A 17 9.83 -3.91 -1.15
CA PRO A 17 10.85 -3.73 -0.11
C PRO A 17 10.26 -3.66 1.31
N THR A 18 9.01 -3.18 1.45
CA THR A 18 8.30 -3.16 2.74
C THR A 18 6.82 -3.42 2.52
N ARG A 19 6.20 -4.08 3.51
CA ARG A 19 4.74 -4.28 3.58
C ARG A 19 4.04 -3.17 4.35
N ILE A 20 4.76 -2.37 5.12
CA ILE A 20 4.20 -1.23 5.83
C ILE A 20 4.76 0.04 5.18
N VAL A 21 3.87 0.85 4.59
CA VAL A 21 4.24 2.07 3.87
C VAL A 21 3.53 3.29 4.46
N PRO A 22 4.18 4.47 4.47
CA PRO A 22 3.50 5.71 4.78
C PRO A 22 2.47 6.03 3.68
N ILE A 23 1.31 6.52 4.09
CA ILE A 23 0.22 6.98 3.22
C ILE A 23 -0.10 8.44 3.52
N THR A 24 -0.46 9.17 2.47
CA THR A 24 -0.90 10.57 2.53
C THR A 24 -2.31 10.67 1.98
N PRO A 25 -3.20 11.40 2.67
CA PRO A 25 -4.39 10.91 3.40
C PRO A 25 -4.97 9.53 3.00
N PRO A 26 -5.73 8.86 3.91
CA PRO A 26 -6.33 7.55 3.63
C PRO A 26 -7.40 7.65 2.53
N GLY A 27 -6.98 7.45 1.29
CA GLY A 27 -7.86 7.29 0.13
C GLY A 27 -8.32 5.85 -0.04
N ILE A 28 -9.29 5.65 -0.92
CA ILE A 28 -9.79 4.31 -1.30
C ILE A 28 -8.75 3.47 -2.08
N GLU A 29 -7.78 4.13 -2.72
CA GLU A 29 -6.76 3.52 -3.55
C GLU A 29 -5.37 4.06 -3.17
N LEU A 30 -4.38 3.16 -3.16
CA LEU A 30 -2.97 3.44 -2.95
C LEU A 30 -2.21 2.93 -4.17
N LYS A 31 -1.46 3.82 -4.83
CA LYS A 31 -0.59 3.47 -5.97
C LYS A 31 0.87 3.53 -5.54
N ILE A 32 1.59 2.43 -5.75
CA ILE A 32 3.00 2.33 -5.39
C ILE A 32 3.83 2.20 -6.67
N PRO A 33 4.74 3.14 -6.95
CA PRO A 33 5.63 3.00 -8.09
C PRO A 33 6.58 1.80 -7.88
N PHE A 34 6.56 0.85 -8.81
CA PHE A 34 7.39 -0.36 -8.75
C PHE A 34 7.74 -0.87 -10.14
N LYS A 35 9.03 -1.16 -10.38
CA LYS A 35 9.57 -1.73 -11.63
C LYS A 35 9.00 -1.09 -12.91
N GLY A 36 9.08 0.24 -13.03
CA GLY A 36 8.59 0.96 -14.22
C GLY A 36 7.07 1.00 -14.38
N GLY A 37 6.32 0.69 -13.32
CA GLY A 37 4.86 0.71 -13.29
C GLY A 37 4.33 1.24 -11.97
N TYR A 38 3.02 1.09 -11.78
CA TYR A 38 2.34 1.29 -10.50
C TYR A 38 1.63 0.01 -10.08
N GLU A 39 1.88 -0.42 -8.85
CA GLU A 39 1.08 -1.43 -8.17
C GLU A 39 -0.11 -0.72 -7.52
N HIS A 40 -1.32 -1.17 -7.83
CA HIS A 40 -2.55 -0.63 -7.28
C HIS A 40 -2.99 -1.49 -6.11
N PHE A 41 -3.22 -0.84 -4.98
CA PHE A 41 -3.80 -1.45 -3.80
C PHE A 41 -5.09 -0.73 -3.42
N LYS A 42 -6.08 -1.49 -2.98
CA LYS A 42 -7.37 -0.94 -2.53
C LYS A 42 -7.56 -1.20 -1.06
N THR A 43 -8.12 -0.23 -0.36
CA THR A 43 -8.54 -0.46 1.03
C THR A 43 -9.62 -1.52 1.07
N THR A 44 -9.50 -2.46 1.99
CA THR A 44 -10.50 -3.50 2.21
C THR A 44 -11.47 -3.15 3.34
N GLY A 45 -11.28 -2.00 3.99
CA GLY A 45 -11.94 -1.64 5.25
C GLY A 45 -11.47 -2.49 6.44
N ARG A 46 -10.53 -3.42 6.23
CA ARG A 46 -9.90 -4.20 7.30
C ARG A 46 -8.75 -3.41 7.88
N GLU A 47 -8.50 -3.65 9.15
CA GLU A 47 -7.34 -3.16 9.87
C GLU A 47 -6.59 -4.36 10.44
N GLN A 48 -5.28 -4.23 10.55
CA GLN A 48 -4.41 -5.25 11.12
C GLN A 48 -3.61 -4.65 12.26
N ASP A 49 -3.52 -5.39 13.36
CA ASP A 49 -2.64 -5.06 14.47
C ASP A 49 -1.18 -5.31 14.06
N THR A 50 -0.37 -4.26 14.13
CA THR A 50 1.07 -4.29 13.80
C THR A 50 1.89 -3.73 14.97
N PRO A 51 3.22 -3.93 14.98
CA PRO A 51 4.09 -3.29 15.97
C PRO A 51 4.00 -1.74 15.98
N GLU A 52 3.52 -1.14 14.89
CA GLU A 52 3.33 0.31 14.75
C GLU A 52 1.92 0.78 15.16
N GLY A 53 1.08 -0.14 15.65
CA GLY A 53 -0.32 0.08 15.97
C GLY A 53 -1.27 -0.58 14.97
N ARG A 54 -2.56 -0.26 15.09
CA ARG A 54 -3.60 -0.73 14.19
C ARG A 54 -3.56 0.07 12.89
N LEU A 55 -3.30 -0.61 11.77
CA LEU A 55 -3.14 -0.01 10.46
C LEU A 55 -4.16 -0.55 9.46
N PRO A 56 -4.68 0.28 8.53
CA PRO A 56 -5.56 -0.19 7.46
C PRO A 56 -4.81 -1.13 6.50
N VAL A 57 -5.51 -2.18 6.07
CA VAL A 57 -5.00 -3.19 5.13
C VAL A 57 -5.46 -2.84 3.71
N TYR A 58 -4.47 -2.67 2.85
CA TYR A 58 -4.62 -2.42 1.44
C TYR A 58 -4.22 -3.68 0.67
N THR A 59 -5.18 -4.26 -0.05
CA THR A 59 -4.95 -5.47 -0.82
C THR A 59 -4.65 -5.12 -2.27
N TRP A 60 -3.63 -5.78 -2.83
CA TRP A 60 -3.24 -5.62 -4.21
C TRP A 60 -4.40 -5.99 -5.14
N SER A 61 -4.66 -5.15 -6.13
CA SER A 61 -5.75 -5.32 -7.09
C SER A 61 -5.25 -5.50 -8.51
N ASP A 62 -4.33 -4.64 -8.96
CA ASP A 62 -3.87 -4.61 -10.34
C ASP A 62 -2.49 -3.93 -10.46
N ARG A 63 -1.82 -4.05 -11.60
CA ARG A 63 -0.59 -3.35 -11.93
C ARG A 63 -0.74 -2.64 -13.27
N THR A 64 -0.51 -1.34 -13.27
CA THR A 64 -0.35 -0.56 -14.50
C THR A 64 1.13 -0.52 -14.88
N GLU A 65 1.49 -1.10 -16.01
CA GLU A 65 2.81 -0.90 -16.61
C GLU A 65 2.81 0.44 -17.36
N ILE A 66 3.80 1.31 -17.10
CA ILE A 66 3.95 2.51 -17.92
C ILE A 66 4.63 2.03 -19.22
N ALA A 67 3.86 1.94 -20.30
CA ALA A 67 4.43 1.73 -21.63
C ALA A 67 5.20 3.00 -22.01
N GLU A 68 6.52 2.89 -22.16
CA GLU A 68 7.41 3.92 -22.72
C GLU A 68 7.28 3.97 -24.25
#